data_AF-A0A7X2MRN7-F1
#
_entry.id   AF-A0A7X2MRN7-F1
#
_cell.length_a   1.000
_cell.length_b   1.000
_cell.length_c   1.000
_cell.angle_alpha   90.00
_cell.angle_beta   90.00
_cell.angle_gamma   90.00
#
_symmetry.space_group_name_H-M   'P 1'
#
loop_
_entity.id
_entity.type
_entity.pdbx_description
1 polymer ?
#
loop_
_entity_poly.entity_id
_entity_poly.type
_entity_poly.pdbx_seq_one_letter_code
_entity_poly.pdbx_strand_id
1 'polypeptide(L)'
;MSSPLRLSLVGDYRAEAVAHQAIPLAIERAARWLNITAEAEWIATDRLDESELQLSDAVWVVPGSPYRNDAGVFDTLRWVRETGKPFLGSCGGFQYALIEYARNVLGWQDASHAETDTEGRMVIAPLSCSLVEQRGAVRFGPGSRIARAYGVLESDEGYHCNFGVNPEFSAALGDNTLRITAWDNAGDVRGVELPDHPFYV
;
A
#
# COMPACT_ATOMS: atom_id res chain seq x y z
N MET A 1 7.08 23.58 21.31
CA MET A 1 7.36 22.91 20.03
C MET A 1 6.54 21.63 20.03
N SER A 2 5.74 21.38 18.99
CA SER A 2 5.02 20.11 18.87
C SER A 2 6.03 18.98 18.71
N SER A 3 5.78 17.82 19.31
CA SER A 3 6.55 16.61 19.00
C SER A 3 6.48 16.33 17.49
N PRO A 4 7.58 15.86 16.88
CA PRO A 4 7.59 15.52 15.46
C PRO A 4 6.65 14.34 15.20
N LEU A 5 5.95 14.36 14.06
CA LEU A 5 5.20 13.22 13.55
C LEU A 5 6.20 12.13 13.15
N ARG A 6 6.04 10.91 13.66
CA ARG A 6 6.93 9.77 13.37
C ARG A 6 6.29 8.82 12.36
N LEU A 7 6.99 8.58 11.25
CA LEU A 7 6.55 7.70 10.18
C LEU A 7 7.55 6.55 10.00
N SER A 8 7.08 5.31 10.16
CA SER A 8 7.90 4.13 9.83
C SER A 8 7.72 3.76 8.37
N LEU A 9 8.81 3.77 7.60
CA LEU A 9 8.87 3.30 6.22
C LEU A 9 9.33 1.85 6.21
N VAL A 10 8.39 0.92 6.05
CA VAL A 10 8.67 -0.52 6.05
C VAL A 10 8.95 -1.00 4.63
N GLY A 11 10.18 -1.44 4.38
CA GLY A 11 10.60 -1.97 3.09
C GLY A 11 12.11 -2.15 3.01
N ASP A 12 12.61 -2.73 1.92
CA ASP A 12 14.03 -2.97 1.75
C ASP A 12 14.68 -1.87 0.90
N TYR A 13 15.36 -0.92 1.55
CA TYR A 13 15.92 0.24 0.87
C TYR A 13 16.89 -0.16 -0.24
N ARG A 14 16.79 0.55 -1.35
CA ARG A 14 17.57 0.36 -2.58
C ARG A 14 17.93 1.71 -3.14
N ALA A 15 19.21 2.05 -3.14
CA ALA A 15 19.68 3.37 -3.51
C ALA A 15 19.40 3.70 -4.99
N GLU A 16 19.29 2.69 -5.84
CA GLU A 16 19.01 2.80 -7.26
C GLU A 16 17.50 2.91 -7.58
N ALA A 17 16.62 2.61 -6.63
CA ALA A 17 15.18 2.67 -6.85
C ALA A 17 14.69 4.11 -6.80
N VAL A 18 14.14 4.60 -7.92
CA VAL A 18 13.61 5.98 -8.05
C VAL A 18 12.59 6.30 -6.96
N ALA A 19 11.69 5.36 -6.66
CA ALA A 19 10.70 5.53 -5.59
C ALA A 19 11.35 5.75 -4.22
N HIS A 20 12.41 4.99 -3.88
CA HIS A 20 13.08 5.08 -2.58
C HIS A 20 13.83 6.40 -2.41
N GLN A 21 14.37 6.96 -3.50
CA GLN A 21 14.94 8.31 -3.50
C GLN A 21 13.87 9.39 -3.34
N ALA A 22 12.68 9.17 -3.91
CA ALA A 22 11.61 10.16 -3.95
C ALA A 22 10.79 10.25 -2.64
N ILE A 23 10.63 9.13 -1.92
CA ILE A 23 9.80 9.06 -0.70
C ILE A 23 10.22 10.09 0.37
N PRO A 24 11.50 10.19 0.77
CA PRO A 24 11.91 11.20 1.76
C PRO A 24 11.60 12.64 1.31
N LEU A 25 11.80 12.94 0.02
CA LEU A 25 11.51 14.25 -0.56
C LEU A 25 10.01 14.56 -0.58
N ALA A 26 9.17 13.56 -0.83
CA ALA A 26 7.71 13.70 -0.79
C ALA A 26 7.21 14.01 0.62
N ILE A 27 7.74 13.31 1.63
CA ILE A 27 7.43 13.54 3.04
C ILE A 27 7.88 14.95 3.47
N GLU A 28 9.09 15.36 3.11
CA GLU A 28 9.60 16.71 3.42
C GLU A 28 8.70 17.80 2.82
N ARG A 29 8.28 17.63 1.56
CA ARG A 29 7.35 18.57 0.88
C ARG A 29 6.00 18.62 1.58
N ALA A 30 5.42 17.48 1.94
CA ALA A 30 4.16 17.40 2.65
C ALA A 30 4.24 18.05 4.05
N ALA A 31 5.31 17.77 4.81
CA ALA A 31 5.55 18.34 6.12
C ALA A 31 5.69 19.86 6.06
N ARG A 32 6.44 20.38 5.07
CA ARG A 32 6.59 21.81 4.82
C ARG A 32 5.26 22.47 4.47
N TRP A 33 4.47 21.83 3.60
CA TRP A 33 3.15 22.34 3.20
C TRP A 33 2.19 22.43 4.39
N LEU A 34 2.21 21.43 5.28
CA LEU A 34 1.38 21.39 6.49
C LEU A 34 1.95 22.20 7.66
N ASN A 35 3.16 22.77 7.51
CA ASN A 35 3.90 23.47 8.56
C ASN A 35 4.06 22.62 9.85
N ILE A 36 4.42 21.34 9.67
CA ILE A 36 4.73 20.39 10.75
C ILE A 36 6.16 19.86 10.62
N THR A 37 6.67 19.26 11.70
CA THR A 37 7.90 18.44 11.65
C THR A 37 7.49 16.98 11.49
N ALA A 38 8.05 16.30 10.49
CA ALA A 38 7.90 14.86 10.29
C ALA A 38 9.28 14.18 10.26
N GLU A 39 9.41 13.10 10.99
CA GLU A 39 10.59 12.24 11.04
C GLU A 39 10.20 10.88 10.44
N ALA A 40 10.85 10.52 9.34
CA ALA A 40 10.64 9.24 8.68
C ALA A 40 11.84 8.32 8.93
N GLU A 41 11.57 7.13 9.45
CA GLU A 41 12.58 6.12 9.73
C GLU A 41 12.38 4.92 8.81
N TRP A 42 13.44 4.49 8.13
CA TRP A 42 13.40 3.33 7.26
C TRP A 42 13.69 2.05 8.04
N ILE A 43 12.74 1.11 8.01
CA ILE A 43 12.84 -0.18 8.69
C ILE A 43 12.92 -1.28 7.63
N ALA A 44 14.06 -1.97 7.62
CA ALA A 44 14.30 -3.12 6.76
C ALA A 44 13.42 -4.31 7.16
N THR A 45 12.91 -5.07 6.18
CA THR A 45 11.89 -6.10 6.47
C THR A 45 12.43 -7.27 7.29
N ASP A 46 13.72 -7.59 7.13
CA ASP A 46 14.45 -8.60 7.90
C ASP A 46 14.82 -8.16 9.33
N ARG A 47 14.49 -6.92 9.72
CA ARG A 47 14.74 -6.36 11.04
C ARG A 47 13.47 -5.80 11.69
N LEU A 48 12.29 -6.17 11.17
CA LEU A 48 11.02 -5.70 11.72
C LEU A 48 10.87 -6.09 13.19
N ASP A 49 10.63 -5.08 14.01
CA ASP A 49 10.30 -5.20 15.43
C ASP A 49 9.01 -4.43 15.69
N GLU A 50 7.99 -5.12 16.20
CA GLU A 50 6.69 -4.50 16.52
C GLU A 50 6.83 -3.37 17.54
N SER A 51 7.79 -3.46 18.46
CA SER A 51 8.03 -2.42 19.47
C SER A 51 8.51 -1.10 18.85
N GLU A 52 9.30 -1.15 17.78
CA GLU A 52 9.70 0.04 17.02
C GLU A 52 8.51 0.63 16.26
N LEU A 53 7.69 -0.22 15.63
CA LEU A 53 6.49 0.20 14.90
C LEU A 53 5.44 0.84 15.84
N GLN A 54 5.32 0.35 17.08
CA GLN A 54 4.42 0.91 18.09
C GLN A 54 4.74 2.37 18.44
N LEU A 55 6.02 2.76 18.35
CA LEU A 55 6.49 4.13 18.64
C LEU A 55 6.22 5.11 17.50
N SER A 56 5.80 4.63 16.33
CA SER A 56 5.43 5.45 15.17
C SER A 56 3.99 5.95 15.27
N ASP A 57 3.70 7.12 14.70
CA ASP A 57 2.34 7.62 14.55
C ASP A 57 1.62 6.97 13.37
N ALA A 58 2.38 6.58 12.34
CA ALA A 58 1.89 5.94 11.12
C ALA A 58 2.93 5.00 10.52
N VAL A 59 2.45 4.04 9.73
CA VAL A 59 3.28 3.08 8.99
C VAL A 59 3.02 3.23 7.50
N TRP A 60 4.09 3.28 6.71
CA TRP A 60 4.03 3.19 5.26
C TRP A 60 4.80 1.96 4.80
N VAL A 61 4.11 0.95 4.26
CA VAL A 61 4.78 -0.15 3.55
C VAL A 61 5.08 0.29 2.12
N VAL A 62 6.36 0.53 1.85
CA VAL A 62 6.84 1.22 0.64
C VAL A 62 7.00 0.26 -0.54
N PRO A 63 7.22 0.76 -1.78
CA PRO A 63 7.48 -0.11 -2.93
C PRO A 63 8.74 -0.97 -2.75
N GLY A 64 8.95 -1.92 -3.67
CA GLY A 64 10.15 -2.76 -3.67
C GLY A 64 9.94 -4.21 -3.26
N SER A 65 8.70 -4.73 -3.38
CA SER A 65 8.44 -6.17 -3.35
C SER A 65 9.18 -6.90 -4.50
N PRO A 66 9.45 -8.21 -4.35
CA PRO A 66 9.27 -9.00 -3.13
C PRO A 66 10.23 -8.55 -2.01
N TYR A 67 9.80 -8.70 -0.76
CA TYR A 67 10.58 -8.26 0.40
C TYR A 67 11.51 -9.37 0.88
N ARG A 68 12.60 -9.00 1.59
CA ARG A 68 13.51 -10.00 2.19
C ARG A 68 12.82 -10.86 3.25
N ASN A 69 11.80 -10.33 3.92
CA ASN A 69 10.98 -11.03 4.90
C ASN A 69 9.48 -10.74 4.67
N ASP A 70 8.87 -11.49 3.75
CA ASP A 70 7.45 -11.37 3.45
C ASP A 70 6.55 -11.66 4.66
N ALA A 71 6.89 -12.67 5.47
CA ALA A 71 6.13 -13.04 6.66
C ALA A 71 6.02 -11.86 7.65
N GLY A 72 7.14 -11.19 7.92
CA GLY A 72 7.15 -10.01 8.79
C GLY A 72 6.34 -8.83 8.23
N VAL A 73 6.30 -8.67 6.90
CA VAL A 73 5.44 -7.66 6.26
C VAL A 73 3.96 -8.01 6.43
N PHE A 74 3.57 -9.28 6.25
CA PHE A 74 2.19 -9.72 6.49
C PHE A 74 1.77 -9.56 7.95
N ASP A 75 2.65 -9.89 8.90
CA ASP A 75 2.40 -9.69 10.34
C ASP A 75 2.23 -8.20 10.66
N THR A 76 3.06 -7.33 10.06
CA THR A 76 2.96 -5.87 10.19
C THR A 76 1.62 -5.35 9.65
N LEU A 77 1.22 -5.80 8.46
CA LEU A 77 -0.02 -5.38 7.81
C LEU A 77 -1.26 -5.81 8.62
N ARG A 78 -1.22 -7.01 9.19
CA ARG A 78 -2.25 -7.49 10.10
C ARG A 78 -2.32 -6.61 11.35
N TRP A 79 -1.17 -6.35 11.96
CA TRP A 79 -1.09 -5.53 13.17
C TRP A 79 -1.62 -4.11 12.95
N VAL A 80 -1.23 -3.42 11.87
CA VAL A 80 -1.75 -2.07 11.60
C VAL A 80 -3.26 -2.08 11.41
N ARG A 81 -3.79 -3.06 10.66
CA ARG A 81 -5.23 -3.22 10.40
C ARG A 81 -6.03 -3.45 11.69
N GLU A 82 -5.52 -4.32 12.58
CA GLU A 82 -6.22 -4.71 13.81
C GLU A 82 -6.10 -3.66 14.93
N THR A 83 -5.02 -2.87 14.95
CA THR A 83 -4.78 -1.86 15.98
C THR A 83 -5.26 -0.45 15.60
N GLY A 84 -5.67 -0.23 14.35
CA GLY A 84 -6.09 1.09 13.89
C GLY A 84 -4.92 2.05 13.60
N LYS A 85 -3.69 1.55 13.50
CA LYS A 85 -2.49 2.37 13.26
C LYS A 85 -2.54 2.93 11.84
N PRO A 86 -2.56 4.27 11.64
CA PRO A 86 -2.59 4.89 10.31
C PRO A 86 -1.61 4.25 9.33
N PHE A 87 -2.12 3.84 8.17
CA PHE A 87 -1.40 3.02 7.20
C PHE A 87 -1.50 3.58 5.78
N LEU A 88 -0.37 3.56 5.07
CA LEU A 88 -0.29 3.75 3.62
C LEU A 88 0.45 2.55 2.98
N GLY A 89 -0.17 1.91 2.00
CA GLY A 89 0.46 0.89 1.16
C GLY A 89 0.64 1.40 -0.26
N SER A 90 1.86 1.37 -0.80
CA SER A 90 2.11 1.79 -2.19
C SER A 90 2.83 0.69 -2.97
N CYS A 91 2.38 0.41 -4.21
CA CYS A 91 2.93 -0.65 -5.05
C CYS A 91 2.96 -2.00 -4.32
N GLY A 92 4.13 -2.52 -3.96
CA GLY A 92 4.28 -3.76 -3.21
C GLY A 92 3.52 -3.74 -1.87
N GLY A 93 3.53 -2.62 -1.15
CA GLY A 93 2.79 -2.51 0.12
C GLY A 93 1.28 -2.59 -0.05
N PHE A 94 0.77 -2.04 -1.16
CA PHE A 94 -0.63 -2.17 -1.55
C PHE A 94 -0.96 -3.63 -1.91
N GLN A 95 -0.12 -4.29 -2.70
CA GLN A 95 -0.30 -5.69 -3.10
C GLN A 95 -0.31 -6.64 -1.90
N TYR A 96 0.63 -6.47 -0.96
CA TYR A 96 0.73 -7.29 0.24
C TYR A 96 -0.43 -7.03 1.21
N ALA A 97 -0.92 -5.79 1.31
CA ALA A 97 -2.11 -5.45 2.10
C ALA A 97 -3.34 -6.23 1.62
N LEU A 98 -3.54 -6.37 0.31
CA LEU A 98 -4.65 -7.16 -0.24
C LEU A 98 -4.52 -8.65 0.09
N ILE A 99 -3.30 -9.20 0.03
CA ILE A 99 -3.05 -10.60 0.38
C ILE A 99 -3.26 -10.84 1.88
N GLU A 100 -2.77 -9.95 2.75
CA GLU A 100 -3.03 -10.02 4.19
C GLU A 100 -4.53 -10.04 4.46
N TYR A 101 -5.26 -9.12 3.83
CA TYR A 101 -6.71 -9.01 3.98
C TYR A 101 -7.43 -10.28 3.48
N ALA A 102 -7.01 -10.83 2.34
CA ALA A 102 -7.53 -12.09 1.83
C ALA A 102 -7.34 -13.22 2.85
N ARG A 103 -6.13 -13.36 3.41
CA ARG A 103 -5.78 -14.41 4.37
C ARG A 103 -6.55 -14.31 5.67
N ASN A 104 -6.60 -13.12 6.26
CA ASN A 104 -7.09 -12.94 7.62
C ASN A 104 -8.55 -12.50 7.73
N VAL A 105 -9.10 -11.83 6.70
CA VAL A 105 -10.49 -11.33 6.72
C VAL A 105 -11.40 -12.18 5.84
N LEU A 106 -10.97 -12.52 4.62
CA LEU A 106 -11.75 -13.40 3.73
C LEU A 106 -11.54 -14.91 4.03
N GLY A 107 -10.57 -15.25 4.88
CA GLY A 107 -10.24 -16.63 5.22
C GLY A 107 -9.52 -17.40 4.11
N TRP A 108 -8.94 -16.69 3.14
CA TRP A 108 -8.17 -17.28 2.04
C TRP A 108 -6.75 -17.58 2.48
N GLN A 109 -6.59 -18.60 3.33
CA GLN A 109 -5.28 -18.94 3.91
C GLN A 109 -4.21 -19.26 2.85
N ASP A 110 -4.62 -19.74 1.68
CA ASP A 110 -3.80 -20.04 0.51
C ASP A 110 -3.71 -18.88 -0.50
N ALA A 111 -4.11 -17.66 -0.12
CA ALA A 111 -3.94 -16.48 -0.98
C ALA A 111 -2.46 -16.21 -1.27
N SER A 112 -2.12 -15.99 -2.54
CA SER A 112 -0.75 -15.96 -3.03
C SER A 112 -0.49 -14.80 -4.01
N HIS A 113 0.80 -14.56 -4.29
CA HIS A 113 1.30 -13.52 -5.19
C HIS A 113 2.03 -14.17 -6.38
N ALA A 114 1.58 -13.91 -7.61
CA ALA A 114 2.14 -14.57 -8.79
C ALA A 114 3.62 -14.26 -9.11
N GLU A 115 4.19 -13.23 -8.47
CA GLU A 115 5.64 -12.95 -8.56
C GLU A 115 6.49 -13.94 -7.77
N THR A 116 5.97 -14.46 -6.65
CA THR A 116 6.72 -15.29 -5.70
C THR A 116 6.23 -16.73 -5.63
N ASP A 117 4.96 -16.96 -5.98
CA ASP A 117 4.28 -18.23 -5.78
C ASP A 117 3.82 -18.86 -7.10
N THR A 118 3.86 -20.19 -7.19
CA THR A 118 3.32 -20.96 -8.32
C THR A 118 1.99 -21.66 -8.00
N GLU A 119 1.54 -21.62 -6.75
CA GLU A 119 0.35 -22.30 -6.24
C GLU A 119 -0.51 -21.34 -5.39
N GLY A 120 -1.70 -21.80 -4.99
CA GLY A 120 -2.64 -21.02 -4.19
C GLY A 120 -3.54 -20.10 -5.02
N ARG A 121 -4.41 -19.36 -4.31
CA ARG A 121 -5.34 -18.39 -4.91
C ARG A 121 -4.64 -17.07 -5.16
N MET A 122 -4.33 -16.78 -6.42
CA MET A 122 -3.66 -15.55 -6.82
C MET A 122 -4.53 -14.33 -6.50
N VAL A 123 -4.18 -13.57 -5.46
CA VAL A 123 -4.77 -12.26 -5.19
C VAL A 123 -4.14 -11.21 -6.09
N ILE A 124 -2.85 -11.37 -6.34
CA ILE A 124 -2.08 -10.56 -7.27
C ILE A 124 -1.63 -11.46 -8.42
N ALA A 125 -2.00 -11.08 -9.65
CA ALA A 125 -1.76 -11.84 -10.87
C ALA A 125 -0.89 -11.03 -11.85
N PRO A 126 -0.19 -11.69 -12.80
CA PRO A 126 0.55 -10.98 -13.84
C PRO A 126 -0.41 -10.14 -14.68
N LEU A 127 -0.02 -8.90 -15.00
CA LEU A 127 -0.79 -8.08 -15.93
C LEU A 127 -0.63 -8.63 -17.34
N SER A 128 -1.72 -8.67 -18.10
CA SER A 128 -1.72 -9.08 -19.51
C SER A 128 -0.87 -8.15 -20.40
N CYS A 129 -0.68 -6.91 -19.98
CA CYS A 129 0.26 -5.94 -20.54
C CYS A 129 1.05 -5.29 -19.39
N SER A 130 2.38 -5.31 -19.46
CA SER A 130 3.24 -4.65 -18.46
C SER A 130 2.97 -3.15 -18.45
N LEU A 131 2.76 -2.56 -17.26
CA LEU A 131 2.57 -1.12 -17.09
C LEU A 131 3.90 -0.38 -16.81
N VAL A 132 5.05 -1.02 -17.00
CA VAL A 132 6.35 -0.41 -16.75
C VAL A 132 6.55 0.80 -17.67
N GLU A 133 6.83 1.96 -17.06
CA GLU A 133 7.01 3.27 -17.74
C GLU A 133 5.76 3.77 -18.48
N GLN A 134 4.59 3.21 -18.18
CA GLN A 134 3.33 3.69 -18.72
C GLN A 134 2.72 4.75 -17.82
N ARG A 135 1.98 5.68 -18.44
CA ARG A 135 1.09 6.60 -17.74
C ARG A 135 -0.34 6.25 -18.08
N GLY A 136 -1.25 6.42 -17.13
CA GLY A 136 -2.66 6.20 -17.38
C GLY A 136 -3.54 6.94 -16.39
N ALA A 137 -4.78 7.15 -16.84
CA ALA A 137 -5.79 7.78 -16.01
C ALA A 137 -6.20 6.84 -14.87
N VAL A 138 -6.21 7.37 -13.66
CA VAL A 138 -6.81 6.76 -12.48
C VAL A 138 -8.03 7.57 -12.10
N ARG A 139 -9.17 6.90 -11.99
CA ARG A 139 -10.43 7.46 -11.53
C ARG A 139 -10.65 7.11 -10.06
N PHE A 140 -11.03 8.11 -9.27
CA PHE A 140 -11.25 7.97 -7.85
C PHE A 140 -12.75 7.94 -7.52
N GLY A 141 -13.13 7.06 -6.61
CA GLY A 141 -14.48 6.97 -6.07
C GLY A 141 -14.87 8.26 -5.36
N PRO A 142 -16.01 8.91 -5.70
CA PRO A 142 -16.45 10.14 -5.05
C PRO A 142 -16.53 10.00 -3.54
N GLY A 143 -15.93 10.95 -2.83
CA GLY A 143 -15.94 10.99 -1.36
C GLY A 143 -14.87 10.11 -0.69
N SER A 144 -14.08 9.34 -1.44
CA SER A 144 -12.93 8.58 -0.92
C SER A 144 -11.85 9.49 -0.34
N ARG A 145 -10.99 8.95 0.53
CA ARG A 145 -9.83 9.69 1.05
C ARG A 145 -8.86 10.04 -0.07
N ILE A 146 -8.66 9.13 -1.03
CA ILE A 146 -7.82 9.37 -2.21
C ILE A 146 -8.34 10.56 -3.02
N ALA A 147 -9.64 10.59 -3.37
CA ALA A 147 -10.24 11.70 -4.11
C ALA A 147 -10.09 13.04 -3.36
N ARG A 148 -10.22 13.04 -2.03
CA ARG A 148 -10.01 14.24 -1.21
C ARG A 148 -8.56 14.70 -1.19
N ALA A 149 -7.61 13.77 -1.12
CA ALA A 149 -6.18 14.08 -1.13
C ALA A 149 -5.75 14.69 -2.49
N TYR A 150 -6.28 14.16 -3.59
CA TYR A 150 -6.03 14.67 -4.94
C TYR A 150 -6.79 15.97 -5.25
N GLY A 151 -7.94 16.20 -4.61
CA GLY A 151 -8.82 17.34 -4.91
C GLY A 151 -9.56 17.23 -6.25
N VAL A 152 -9.45 16.08 -6.92
CA VAL A 152 -10.06 15.76 -8.23
C VAL A 152 -10.55 14.32 -8.22
N LEU A 153 -11.38 13.94 -9.20
CA LEU A 153 -11.89 12.57 -9.36
C LEU A 153 -11.12 11.76 -10.41
N GLU A 154 -10.18 12.38 -11.11
CA GLU A 154 -9.34 11.72 -12.10
C GLU A 154 -7.95 12.37 -12.07
N SER A 155 -6.90 11.54 -12.11
CA SER A 155 -5.51 11.97 -12.28
C SER A 155 -4.80 11.11 -13.31
N ASP A 156 -3.63 11.54 -13.77
CA ASP A 156 -2.77 10.78 -14.68
C ASP A 156 -1.51 10.34 -13.91
N GLU A 157 -1.40 9.04 -13.66
CA GLU A 157 -0.37 8.44 -12.81
C GLU A 157 0.64 7.65 -13.63
N GLY A 158 1.88 7.59 -13.13
CA GLY A 158 2.92 6.74 -13.69
C GLY A 158 2.93 5.36 -13.01
N TYR A 159 3.05 4.31 -13.80
CA TYR A 159 3.11 2.94 -13.33
C TYR A 159 4.50 2.33 -13.50
N HIS A 160 4.84 1.44 -12.58
CA HIS A 160 6.04 0.61 -12.65
C HIS A 160 5.75 -0.77 -12.04
N CYS A 161 4.76 -1.46 -12.58
CA CYS A 161 4.30 -2.75 -12.07
C CYS A 161 4.06 -3.75 -13.21
N ASN A 162 4.47 -5.00 -13.01
CA ASN A 162 4.15 -6.12 -13.89
C ASN A 162 2.96 -6.95 -13.38
N PHE A 163 2.48 -6.65 -12.18
CA PHE A 163 1.46 -7.41 -11.48
C PHE A 163 0.33 -6.49 -11.01
N GLY A 164 -0.88 -7.01 -10.98
CA GLY A 164 -2.08 -6.29 -10.59
C GLY A 164 -3.06 -7.17 -9.82
N VAL A 165 -4.13 -6.55 -9.35
CA VAL A 165 -5.15 -7.25 -8.55
C VAL A 165 -5.91 -8.23 -9.45
N ASN A 166 -6.05 -9.48 -9.01
CA ASN A 166 -6.84 -10.47 -9.72
C ASN A 166 -8.33 -10.07 -9.70
N PRO A 167 -9.02 -10.05 -10.86
CA PRO A 167 -10.45 -9.80 -10.92
C PRO A 167 -11.29 -10.73 -10.02
N GLU A 168 -10.89 -12.00 -9.85
CA GLU A 168 -11.58 -12.94 -8.95
C GLU A 168 -11.52 -12.49 -7.49
N PHE A 169 -10.37 -11.97 -7.03
CA PHE A 169 -10.24 -11.39 -5.71
C PHE A 169 -11.07 -10.11 -5.58
N SER A 170 -11.03 -9.24 -6.59
CA SER A 170 -11.78 -7.99 -6.60
C SER A 170 -13.30 -8.23 -6.50
N ALA A 171 -13.80 -9.27 -7.18
CA ALA A 171 -15.20 -9.70 -7.08
C ALA A 171 -15.56 -10.28 -5.71
N ALA A 172 -14.59 -10.87 -5.00
CA ALA A 172 -14.80 -11.48 -3.69
C ALA A 172 -14.84 -10.47 -2.53
N LEU A 173 -14.34 -9.24 -2.72
CA LEU A 173 -14.37 -8.19 -1.68
C LEU A 173 -15.81 -7.81 -1.28
N GLY A 174 -16.78 -7.97 -2.19
CA GLY A 174 -18.20 -7.66 -1.93
C GLY A 174 -18.42 -6.24 -1.42
N ASP A 175 -19.53 -6.01 -0.70
CA ASP A 175 -19.86 -4.70 -0.09
C ASP A 175 -19.21 -4.48 1.28
N ASN A 176 -18.43 -5.46 1.79
CA ASN A 176 -18.09 -5.51 3.21
C ASN A 176 -16.62 -5.13 3.48
N THR A 177 -16.49 -4.05 4.25
CA THR A 177 -15.27 -3.53 4.91
C THR A 177 -14.16 -2.99 4.00
N LEU A 178 -13.42 -3.76 3.20
CA LEU A 178 -12.39 -3.18 2.32
C LEU A 178 -13.00 -2.69 1.01
N ARG A 179 -12.99 -1.37 0.78
CA ARG A 179 -13.63 -0.75 -0.40
C ARG A 179 -12.61 -0.46 -1.48
N ILE A 180 -12.93 -0.85 -2.71
CA ILE A 180 -12.20 -0.34 -3.86
C ILE A 180 -12.63 1.10 -4.12
N THR A 181 -11.66 2.00 -4.23
CA THR A 181 -11.90 3.44 -4.38
C THR A 181 -11.08 4.08 -5.49
N ALA A 182 -10.28 3.32 -6.22
CA ALA A 182 -9.60 3.81 -7.41
C ALA A 182 -9.49 2.72 -8.49
N TRP A 183 -9.71 3.11 -9.74
CA TRP A 183 -9.68 2.24 -10.91
C TRP A 183 -8.94 2.90 -12.08
N ASP A 184 -8.39 2.11 -12.99
CA ASP A 184 -7.98 2.64 -14.28
C ASP A 184 -9.11 2.60 -15.33
N ASN A 185 -8.79 2.97 -16.57
CA ASN A 185 -9.75 2.97 -17.69
C ASN A 185 -10.24 1.57 -18.10
N ALA A 186 -9.49 0.51 -17.80
CA ALA A 186 -9.89 -0.87 -18.04
C ALA A 186 -10.77 -1.43 -16.91
N GLY A 187 -10.88 -0.70 -15.79
CA GLY A 187 -11.59 -1.11 -14.59
C GLY A 187 -10.71 -1.91 -13.62
N ASP A 188 -9.41 -1.98 -13.86
CA ASP A 188 -8.49 -2.63 -12.93
C ASP A 188 -8.39 -1.81 -11.64
N VAL A 189 -8.26 -2.52 -10.51
CA VAL A 189 -8.12 -1.90 -9.20
C VAL A 189 -6.77 -1.20 -9.06
N ARG A 190 -6.81 0.07 -8.64
CA ARG A 190 -5.64 0.93 -8.41
C ARG A 190 -5.57 1.51 -6.99
N GLY A 191 -6.57 1.28 -6.16
CA GLY A 191 -6.58 1.75 -4.77
C GLY A 191 -7.76 1.20 -3.99
N VAL A 192 -7.52 0.96 -2.70
CA VAL A 192 -8.53 0.49 -1.74
C VAL A 192 -8.48 1.35 -0.48
N GLU A 193 -9.57 1.35 0.29
CA GLU A 193 -9.65 1.99 1.59
C GLU A 193 -10.39 1.09 2.57
N LEU A 194 -9.99 1.11 3.84
CA LEU A 194 -10.75 0.50 4.93
C LEU A 194 -11.51 1.60 5.70
N PRO A 195 -12.83 1.78 5.51
CA PRO A 195 -13.58 2.91 6.07
C PRO A 195 -13.66 2.90 7.59
N ASP A 196 -13.72 1.72 8.22
CA ASP A 196 -13.81 1.58 9.67
C ASP A 196 -12.45 1.79 10.38
N HIS A 197 -11.38 1.95 9.60
CA HIS A 197 -10.03 2.21 10.10
C HIS A 197 -9.73 3.72 10.09
N PRO A 198 -9.03 4.28 11.11
CA PRO A 198 -8.74 5.72 11.21
C PRO A 198 -8.11 6.33 9.95
N PHE A 199 -7.13 5.63 9.37
CA PHE A 199 -6.55 5.92 8.06
C PHE A 199 -5.92 4.63 7.49
N TYR A 200 -6.46 4.11 6.39
CA TYR A 200 -5.93 2.92 5.70
C TYR A 200 -6.16 3.11 4.22
N VAL A 201 -5.07 3.24 3.47
CA VAL A 201 -5.05 3.50 2.02
C VAL A 201 -3.97 2.64 1.39
#